data_AF-A0A2K9P231-F1
#
_entry.id   AF-A0A2K9P231-F1
#
_cell.length_a   1.000
_cell.length_b   1.000
_cell.length_c   1.000
_cell.angle_alpha   90.00
_cell.angle_beta   90.00
_cell.angle_gamma   90.00
#
_symmetry.space_group_name_H-M   'P 1'
#
loop_
_entity.id
_entity.type
_entity.pdbx_description
1 polymer ?
#
loop_
_entity_poly.entity_id
_entity_poly.type
_entity_poly.pdbx_seq_one_letter_code
_entity_poly.pdbx_strand_id
1 'polypeptide(L)'
;MIDMTEFTRAVKRVAVQAVKETVPANAVFGTVVSTEPLQIDVGYEKPIYGELLILPSSFRKNTYTTTSGGNPSHTHTIEIDNSLKMGDKVALLKMQGGQRHIVLGVV
;
A
#
# COMPACT_ATOMS: atom_id res chain seq x y z
N MET A 1 38.05 28.95 -5.76
CA MET A 1 36.89 29.79 -5.40
C MET A 1 35.73 28.84 -5.15
N ILE A 2 35.17 28.80 -3.94
CA ILE A 2 33.98 27.99 -3.67
C ILE A 2 32.86 28.52 -4.56
N ASP A 3 32.26 27.64 -5.35
CA ASP A 3 31.09 27.99 -6.15
C ASP A 3 29.90 28.15 -5.20
N MET A 4 29.46 29.41 -5.02
CA MET A 4 28.35 29.78 -4.15
C MET A 4 27.03 29.07 -4.54
N THR A 5 26.90 28.65 -5.81
CA THR A 5 25.75 27.89 -6.29
C THR A 5 25.78 26.44 -5.80
N GLU A 6 26.95 25.81 -5.75
CA GLU A 6 27.13 24.47 -5.18
C GLU A 6 26.89 24.46 -3.67
N PHE A 7 27.39 25.48 -2.95
CA PHE A 7 27.15 25.60 -1.51
C PHE A 7 25.65 25.74 -1.19
N THR A 8 24.94 26.63 -1.89
CA THR A 8 23.49 26.82 -1.68
C THR A 8 22.68 25.57 -2.06
N ARG A 9 23.11 24.82 -3.09
CA ARG A 9 22.51 23.53 -3.45
C ARG A 9 22.75 22.46 -2.36
N ALA A 10 23.95 22.41 -1.80
CA ALA A 10 24.29 21.50 -0.70
C ALA A 10 23.45 21.79 0.55
N VAL A 11 23.34 23.06 0.96
CA VAL A 11 22.51 23.47 2.12
C VAL A 11 21.05 23.10 1.91
N LYS A 12 20.48 23.36 0.72
CA LYS A 12 19.10 22.94 0.39
C LYS A 12 18.92 21.44 0.48
N ARG A 13 19.89 20.66 -0.01
CA ARG A 13 19.84 19.19 0.03
C ARG A 13 19.86 18.67 1.47
N VAL A 14 20.78 19.19 2.30
CA VAL A 14 20.90 18.81 3.72
C VAL A 14 19.63 19.17 4.49
N ALA A 15 19.06 20.36 4.25
CA ALA A 15 17.81 20.77 4.88
C ALA A 15 16.65 19.83 4.53
N VAL A 16 16.51 19.42 3.26
CA VAL A 16 15.48 18.46 2.84
C VAL A 16 15.73 17.08 3.43
N GLN A 17 16.98 16.64 3.53
CA GLN A 17 17.34 15.34 4.13
C GLN A 17 17.05 15.31 5.64
N ALA A 18 17.41 16.34 6.39
CA ALA A 18 17.14 16.42 7.83
C ALA A 18 15.63 16.35 8.15
N VAL A 19 14.80 17.03 7.35
CA VAL A 19 13.33 16.96 7.49
C VAL A 19 12.81 15.56 7.17
N LYS A 20 13.36 14.92 6.11
CA LYS A 20 13.00 13.56 5.71
C LYS A 20 13.36 12.52 6.77
N GLU A 21 14.47 12.69 7.48
CA GLU A 21 14.94 11.76 8.52
C GLU A 21 14.12 11.83 9.81
N THR A 22 13.36 12.90 10.03
CA THR A 22 12.61 13.09 11.29
C THR A 22 11.40 12.16 11.39
N VAL A 23 10.69 11.90 10.29
CA VAL A 23 9.62 10.87 10.21
C VAL A 23 9.64 10.23 8.82
N PRO A 24 10.20 9.02 8.66
CA PRO A 24 10.40 8.41 7.34
C PRO A 24 9.07 8.02 6.67
N ALA A 25 8.03 7.73 7.45
CA ALA A 25 6.69 7.40 6.96
C ALA A 25 5.63 7.60 8.06
N ASN A 26 4.42 8.00 7.66
CA ASN A 26 3.28 8.13 8.58
C ASN A 26 2.37 6.91 8.46
N ALA A 27 2.09 6.25 9.58
CA ALA A 27 1.03 5.27 9.66
C ALA A 27 -0.33 5.99 9.72
N VAL A 28 -1.28 5.53 8.92
CA VAL A 28 -2.65 6.06 8.82
C VAL A 28 -3.62 4.90 8.84
N PHE A 29 -4.81 5.10 9.40
CA PHE A 29 -5.87 4.10 9.41
C PHE A 29 -7.02 4.59 8.56
N GLY A 30 -7.67 3.67 7.85
CA GLY A 30 -8.79 3.99 6.98
C GLY A 30 -9.79 2.86 6.88
N THR A 31 -10.88 3.12 6.17
CA THR A 31 -11.94 2.17 5.87
C THR A 31 -12.08 2.04 4.35
N VAL A 32 -12.19 0.81 3.84
CA VAL A 32 -12.43 0.56 2.43
C VAL A 32 -13.87 0.99 2.09
N VAL A 33 -14.02 1.96 1.19
CA VAL A 33 -15.33 2.48 0.78
C VAL A 33 -15.79 1.94 -0.57
N SER A 34 -14.87 1.50 -1.42
CA SER A 34 -15.14 0.86 -2.72
C SER A 34 -14.02 -0.10 -3.08
N THR A 35 -14.32 -1.20 -3.77
CA THR A 35 -13.35 -2.21 -4.22
C THR A 35 -13.04 -2.11 -5.73
N GLU A 36 -13.96 -1.57 -6.54
CA GLU A 36 -13.82 -1.44 -7.99
C GLU A 36 -14.36 -0.07 -8.48
N PRO A 37 -13.51 0.96 -8.65
CA PRO A 37 -12.09 0.99 -8.29
C PRO A 37 -11.87 1.04 -6.77
N LEU A 38 -10.73 0.52 -6.31
CA LEU A 38 -10.38 0.52 -4.89
C LEU A 38 -10.27 1.95 -4.35
N GLN A 39 -10.99 2.22 -3.25
CA GLN A 39 -10.98 3.49 -2.55
C GLN A 39 -10.94 3.26 -1.04
N ILE A 40 -10.04 3.96 -0.37
CA ILE A 40 -9.89 3.91 1.09
C ILE A 40 -10.07 5.31 1.64
N ASP A 41 -11.05 5.47 2.52
CA ASP A 41 -11.24 6.70 3.28
C ASP A 41 -10.37 6.67 4.53
N VAL A 42 -9.54 7.68 4.70
CA VAL A 42 -8.62 7.86 5.83
C VAL A 42 -8.95 9.11 6.64
N GLY A 43 -10.14 9.70 6.45
CA GLY A 43 -10.57 10.93 7.11
C GLY A 43 -9.99 12.21 6.50
N TYR A 44 -9.50 12.14 5.26
CA TYR A 44 -9.18 13.32 4.46
C TYR A 44 -10.44 13.84 3.75
N GLU A 45 -10.34 15.02 3.11
CA GLU A 45 -11.46 15.58 2.32
C GLU A 45 -11.83 14.69 1.12
N LYS A 46 -10.88 13.90 0.61
CA LYS A 46 -11.08 12.94 -0.49
C LYS A 46 -10.49 11.58 -0.14
N PRO A 47 -11.15 10.47 -0.53
CA PRO A 47 -10.61 9.14 -0.37
C PRO A 47 -9.36 8.94 -1.24
N ILE A 48 -8.52 7.98 -0.84
CA ILE A 48 -7.34 7.60 -1.61
C ILE A 48 -7.78 6.60 -2.68
N TYR A 49 -7.51 6.92 -3.94
CA TYR A 49 -7.85 6.09 -5.10
C TYR A 49 -6.78 5.04 -5.40
N GLY A 50 -7.19 3.94 -6.05
CA GLY A 50 -6.35 2.77 -6.35
C GLY A 50 -4.96 3.06 -6.94
N GLU A 51 -4.80 4.07 -7.79
CA GLU A 51 -3.47 4.44 -8.35
C GLU A 51 -2.47 4.94 -7.30
N LEU A 52 -2.98 5.51 -6.21
CA LEU A 52 -2.20 5.97 -5.07
C LEU A 52 -2.06 4.89 -3.99
N LEU A 53 -2.70 3.73 -4.17
CA LEU A 53 -2.63 2.60 -3.25
C LEU A 53 -1.70 1.51 -3.80
N ILE A 54 -0.71 1.16 -3.01
CA ILE A 54 0.18 0.03 -3.29
C ILE A 54 -0.36 -1.15 -2.48
N LEU A 55 -0.97 -2.11 -3.18
CA LEU A 55 -1.43 -3.37 -2.58
C LEU A 55 -0.33 -4.44 -2.66
N PRO A 56 0.14 -4.97 -1.52
CA PRO A 56 0.98 -6.16 -1.50
C PRO A 56 0.27 -7.38 -2.13
N SER A 57 1.06 -8.35 -2.59
CA SER A 57 0.56 -9.60 -3.19
C SER A 57 -0.30 -10.44 -2.23
N SER A 58 -0.21 -10.20 -0.92
CA SER A 58 -1.02 -10.86 0.10
C SER A 58 -2.52 -10.62 -0.05
N PHE A 59 -2.93 -9.51 -0.65
CA PHE A 59 -4.33 -9.14 -0.85
C PHE A 59 -4.90 -9.59 -2.20
N ARG A 60 -4.21 -10.49 -2.92
CA ARG A 60 -4.70 -11.05 -4.18
C ARG A 60 -5.54 -12.29 -3.92
N LYS A 61 -6.53 -12.51 -4.80
CA LYS A 61 -7.25 -13.77 -4.89
C LYS A 61 -6.35 -14.82 -5.55
N ASN A 62 -6.08 -15.92 -4.85
CA ASN A 62 -5.24 -17.01 -5.33
C ASN A 62 -6.07 -18.29 -5.46
N THR A 63 -5.90 -18.99 -6.58
CA THR A 63 -6.57 -20.26 -6.85
C THR A 63 -5.56 -21.39 -6.87
N TYR A 64 -5.79 -22.42 -6.04
CA TYR A 64 -4.97 -23.61 -5.94
C TYR A 64 -5.76 -24.81 -6.42
N THR A 65 -5.18 -25.59 -7.33
CA THR A 65 -5.78 -26.86 -7.78
C THR A 65 -4.99 -28.00 -7.15
N THR A 66 -5.69 -28.92 -6.51
CA THR A 66 -5.11 -30.12 -5.90
C THR A 66 -5.75 -31.35 -6.52
N THR A 67 -4.96 -32.38 -6.76
CA THR A 67 -5.45 -33.64 -7.32
C THR A 67 -5.29 -34.72 -6.26
N SER A 68 -6.41 -35.31 -5.84
CA SER A 68 -6.44 -36.44 -4.90
C SER A 68 -6.16 -37.72 -5.68
N GLY A 69 -5.13 -38.47 -5.26
CA GLY A 69 -4.69 -39.73 -5.88
C GLY A 69 -5.59 -40.94 -5.60
N GLY A 70 -6.91 -40.74 -5.65
CA GLY A 70 -7.90 -41.82 -5.61
C GLY A 70 -8.16 -42.43 -6.99
N ASN A 71 -8.84 -43.58 -7.01
CA ASN A 71 -9.38 -44.16 -8.24
C ASN A 71 -10.92 -44.21 -8.09
N PRO A 72 -11.69 -43.30 -8.71
CA PRO A 72 -11.28 -42.28 -9.68
C PRO A 72 -10.55 -41.08 -9.06
N SER A 73 -9.70 -40.45 -9.87
CA SER A 73 -8.97 -39.23 -9.47
C SER A 73 -9.94 -38.06 -9.39
N HIS A 74 -9.88 -37.30 -8.28
CA HIS A 74 -10.72 -36.13 -8.07
C HIS A 74 -9.85 -34.88 -7.98
N THR A 75 -10.17 -33.87 -8.79
CA THR A 75 -9.52 -32.55 -8.75
C THR A 75 -10.34 -31.63 -7.85
N HIS A 76 -9.71 -31.06 -6.83
CA HIS A 76 -10.28 -30.02 -5.99
C HIS A 76 -9.68 -28.67 -6.35
N THR A 77 -10.54 -27.67 -6.53
CA THR A 77 -10.11 -26.28 -6.71
C THR A 77 -10.43 -25.52 -5.42
N ILE A 78 -9.41 -24.89 -4.84
CA ILE A 78 -9.51 -24.09 -3.62
C ILE A 78 -9.23 -22.64 -4.01
N GLU A 79 -10.18 -21.76 -3.76
CA GLU A 79 -9.99 -20.32 -3.93
C GLU A 79 -9.75 -19.68 -2.56
N ILE A 80 -8.61 -19.03 -2.41
CA ILE A 80 -8.28 -18.21 -1.23
C ILE A 80 -8.43 -16.76 -1.64
N ASP A 81 -9.51 -16.13 -1.20
CA ASP A 81 -9.82 -14.74 -1.46
C ASP A 81 -9.42 -13.85 -0.28
N ASN A 82 -8.24 -13.24 -0.41
CA ASN A 82 -7.70 -12.26 0.53
C ASN A 82 -7.90 -10.82 0.05
N SER A 83 -8.77 -10.59 -0.94
CA SER A 83 -9.04 -9.24 -1.43
C SER A 83 -9.68 -8.37 -0.34
N LEU A 84 -9.37 -7.08 -0.40
CA LEU A 84 -9.99 -6.08 0.48
C LEU A 84 -11.48 -5.97 0.17
N LYS A 85 -12.30 -5.96 1.20
CA LYS A 85 -13.76 -5.88 1.11
C LYS A 85 -14.24 -4.51 1.58
N MET A 86 -15.39 -4.08 1.05
CA MET A 86 -16.03 -2.86 1.52
C MET A 86 -16.32 -2.94 3.02
N GLY A 87 -15.93 -1.92 3.76
CA GLY A 87 -16.05 -1.85 5.22
C GLY A 87 -14.81 -2.35 5.99
N ASP A 88 -13.83 -2.96 5.33
CA ASP A 88 -12.59 -3.39 5.99
C ASP A 88 -11.84 -2.17 6.55
N LYS A 89 -11.44 -2.25 7.81
CA LYS A 89 -10.54 -1.28 8.43
C LYS A 89 -9.11 -1.68 8.10
N VAL A 90 -8.31 -0.73 7.62
CA VAL A 90 -6.98 -1.02 7.08
C VAL A 90 -5.94 -0.06 7.64
N ALA A 91 -4.75 -0.59 7.89
CA ALA A 91 -3.57 0.19 8.23
C ALA A 91 -2.78 0.48 6.95
N LEU A 92 -2.39 1.74 6.78
CA LEU A 92 -1.63 2.23 5.62
C LEU A 92 -0.35 2.92 6.07
N LEU A 93 0.67 2.82 5.24
CA LEU A 93 1.92 3.54 5.40
C LEU A 93 2.09 4.56 4.27
N LYS A 94 2.11 5.85 4.59
CA LYS A 94 2.35 6.93 3.62
C LYS A 94 3.82 6.94 3.19
N MET A 95 4.06 6.85 1.88
CA MET A 95 5.40 6.89 1.30
C MET A 95 5.99 8.31 1.32
N GLN A 96 7.29 8.39 1.64
CA GLN A 96 8.02 9.65 1.63
C GLN A 96 8.09 10.25 0.22
N GLY A 97 7.81 11.55 0.09
CA GLY A 97 7.93 12.28 -1.17
C GLY A 97 6.75 12.15 -2.14
N GLY A 98 5.58 11.66 -1.69
CA GLY A 98 4.38 11.59 -2.53
C GLY A 98 3.06 11.36 -1.77
N GLN A 99 2.00 11.10 -2.54
CA GLN A 99 0.66 10.76 -2.04
C GLN A 99 0.37 9.25 -2.03
N ARG A 100 1.38 8.42 -2.36
CA ARG A 100 1.21 6.97 -2.38
C ARG A 100 1.18 6.39 -0.97
N HIS A 101 0.34 5.38 -0.76
CA HIS A 101 0.18 4.67 0.51
C HIS A 101 0.29 3.17 0.27
N ILE A 102 1.06 2.48 1.11
CA ILE A 102 1.16 1.01 1.10
C ILE A 102 0.13 0.48 2.09
N VAL A 103 -0.72 -0.45 1.67
CA VAL A 103 -1.63 -1.16 2.59
C VAL A 103 -0.83 -2.23 3.32
N LEU A 104 -0.85 -2.20 4.65
CA LEU A 104 -0.10 -3.15 5.49
C LEU A 104 -0.95 -4.36 5.90
N GLY A 105 -2.23 -4.14 6.19
CA GLY A 105 -3.08 -5.14 6.84
C GLY A 105 -4.51 -4.64 7.03
N VAL A 106 -5.44 -5.59 7.12
CA VAL A 106 -6.75 -5.35 7.76
C VAL A 106 -6.53 -5.38 9.28
N VAL A 107 -7.20 -4.49 10.02
CA VAL A 107 -7.09 -4.30 11.48
C VAL A 107 -8.43 -4.39 12.17
#